data_AF-A0A385TH73-F1
#
_entry.id   AF-A0A385TH73-F1
#
_cell.length_a   1.000
_cell.length_b   1.000
_cell.length_c   1.000
_cell.angle_alpha   90.00
_cell.angle_beta   90.00
_cell.angle_gamma   90.00
#
_symmetry.space_group_name_H-M   'P 1'
#
loop_
_entity.id
_entity.type
_entity.pdbx_description
1 polymer ?
#
loop_
_entity_poly.entity_id
_entity_poly.type
_entity_poly.pdbx_seq_one_letter_code
_entity_poly.pdbx_strand_id
1 'polypeptide(L)' 'MAVKKTLKSEARGSSAPRYALAELEAHAHELFQVRTEVLAGAMYGADSEQFTVTEVKERIQQFMKAKVV' A
#
# COMPACT_ATOMS: atom_id res chain seq x y z
N MET A 1 3.16 -12.33 32.36
CA MET A 1 3.31 -11.36 31.25
C MET A 1 3.25 -12.13 29.94
N ALA A 2 2.28 -11.86 29.08
CA ALA A 2 2.24 -12.44 27.73
C ALA A 2 1.47 -11.48 26.81
N VAL A 3 2.19 -10.55 26.19
CA VAL A 3 1.66 -9.71 25.11
C VAL A 3 1.51 -10.60 23.88
N LYS A 4 0.31 -11.17 23.72
CA LYS A 4 -0.12 -11.76 22.46
C LYS A 4 -0.54 -10.60 21.57
N LYS A 5 0.41 -10.01 20.85
CA LYS A 5 0.15 -8.96 19.85
C LYS A 5 -0.44 -9.62 18.61
N THR A 6 -1.69 -10.08 18.71
CA THR A 6 -2.50 -10.44 17.55
C THR A 6 -3.03 -9.14 16.95
N LEU A 7 -2.34 -8.60 15.95
CA LEU A 7 -2.92 -7.62 15.05
C LEU A 7 -3.94 -8.36 14.17
N LYS A 8 -5.11 -8.59 14.75
CA LYS A 8 -6.30 -9.01 14.03
C LYS A 8 -6.80 -7.77 13.32
N SER A 9 -6.42 -7.63 12.04
CA SER A 9 -6.99 -6.61 11.16
C SER A 9 -8.45 -6.98 10.90
N GLU A 10 -9.32 -6.46 11.75
CA GLU A 10 -10.78 -6.55 11.63
C GLU A 10 -11.27 -5.56 10.56
N ALA A 11 -11.15 -5.95 9.29
CA ALA A 11 -11.83 -5.26 8.20
C ALA A 11 -13.25 -5.83 8.01
N ARG A 12 -14.16 -5.47 8.92
CA ARG A 12 -15.61 -5.52 8.70
C ARG A 12 -16.22 -4.19 9.12
N GLY A 13 -16.17 -3.24 8.20
CA GLY A 13 -16.80 -1.93 8.34
C GLY A 13 -16.37 -1.09 7.16
N SER A 14 -17.32 -0.42 6.53
CA SER A 14 -17.20 0.28 5.24
C SER A 14 -16.28 1.52 5.25
N SER A 15 -15.10 1.42 5.82
CA SER A 15 -14.00 2.37 5.65
C SER A 15 -12.81 1.59 5.13
N ALA A 16 -12.41 1.87 3.89
CA ALA A 16 -11.21 1.29 3.31
C ALA A 16 -10.03 1.51 4.29
N PRO A 17 -9.36 0.43 4.75
CA PRO A 17 -8.28 0.57 5.72
C PRO A 17 -7.14 1.36 5.09
N ARG A 18 -6.77 2.45 5.75
CA ARG A 18 -5.66 3.32 5.38
C ARG A 18 -4.41 2.83 6.12
N TYR A 19 -3.34 2.67 5.36
CA TYR A 19 -2.06 2.17 5.82
C TYR A 19 -0.99 3.23 5.56
N ALA A 20 0.00 3.28 6.44
CA ALA A 20 1.18 4.10 6.19
C ALA A 20 1.92 3.59 4.96
N LEU A 21 2.57 4.49 4.23
CA LEU A 21 3.35 4.14 3.05
C LEU A 21 4.43 3.09 3.39
N ALA A 22 5.07 3.18 4.55
CA ALA A 22 6.06 2.21 5.02
C ALA A 22 5.50 0.78 5.18
N GLU A 23 4.25 0.63 5.64
CA GLU A 23 3.60 -0.68 5.74
C GLU A 23 3.24 -1.22 4.36
N LEU A 24 2.80 -0.34 3.46
CA LEU A 24 2.51 -0.69 2.07
C LEU A 24 3.77 -1.08 1.31
N GLU A 25 4.92 -0.45 1.61
CA GLU A 25 6.24 -0.81 1.11
C GLU A 25 6.68 -2.18 1.63
N ALA A 26 6.57 -2.41 2.94
CA ALA A 26 6.91 -3.70 3.55
C ALA A 26 6.12 -4.86 2.93
N HIS A 27 4.86 -4.62 2.55
CA HIS A 27 3.98 -5.60 1.93
C HIS A 27 3.82 -5.40 0.41
N ALA A 28 4.64 -4.58 -0.26
CA ALA A 28 4.43 -4.21 -1.66
C ALA A 28 4.49 -5.43 -2.60
N HIS A 29 5.42 -6.33 -2.31
CA HIS A 29 5.59 -7.55 -3.09
C HIS A 29 4.46 -8.56 -2.86
N GLU A 30 3.92 -8.65 -1.64
CA GLU A 30 2.84 -9.59 -1.34
C GLU A 30 1.46 -9.08 -1.78
N LEU A 31 1.19 -7.79 -1.62
CA LEU A 31 -0.11 -7.18 -1.93
C LEU A 31 -0.28 -6.83 -3.41
N PHE A 32 0.80 -6.36 -4.05
CA PHE A 32 0.74 -5.80 -5.40
C PHE A 32 1.65 -6.54 -6.39
N GLN A 33 2.45 -7.51 -5.93
CA GLN A 33 3.44 -8.20 -6.75
C GLN A 33 4.41 -7.26 -7.47
N VAL A 34 4.67 -6.09 -6.88
CA VAL A 34 5.66 -5.12 -7.38
C VAL A 34 6.79 -4.95 -6.39
N ARG A 35 7.91 -4.41 -6.88
CA ARG A 35 9.02 -4.03 -6.02
C ARG A 35 8.68 -2.77 -5.22
N THR A 36 9.29 -2.64 -4.05
CA THR A 36 9.21 -1.41 -3.24
C THR A 36 9.63 -0.19 -4.04
N GLU A 37 10.60 -0.31 -4.94
CA GLU A 37 11.03 0.75 -5.86
C GLU A 37 9.88 1.24 -6.77
N VAL A 38 9.01 0.34 -7.22
CA VAL A 38 7.86 0.69 -8.07
C VAL A 38 6.76 1.34 -7.24
N LEU A 39 6.54 0.87 -6.01
CA LEU A 39 5.61 1.49 -5.08
C LEU A 39 6.07 2.91 -4.71
N ALA A 40 7.34 3.06 -4.32
CA ALA A 40 7.97 4.33 -4.00
C ALA A 40 7.94 5.28 -5.20
N GLY A 41 8.19 4.78 -6.42
CA GLY A 41 8.06 5.56 -7.65
C GLY A 41 6.62 5.99 -7.96
N ALA A 42 5.63 5.12 -7.72
CA ALA A 42 4.21 5.44 -7.90
C ALA A 42 3.65 6.38 -6.82
N MET A 43 4.28 6.38 -5.64
CA MET A 43 3.98 7.28 -4.52
C MET A 43 4.88 8.51 -4.47
N TYR A 44 5.85 8.62 -5.38
CA TYR A 44 6.76 9.74 -5.42
C TYR A 44 5.99 11.04 -5.70
N GLY A 45 6.05 11.98 -4.77
CA GLY A 45 5.26 13.22 -4.82
C GLY A 45 3.84 13.12 -4.27
N ALA A 46 3.49 12.03 -3.57
CA ALA A 46 2.26 11.94 -2.82
C ALA A 46 2.44 12.54 -1.41
N ASP A 47 1.84 13.70 -1.15
CA ASP A 47 1.86 14.40 0.15
C ASP A 47 1.02 13.73 1.25
N SER A 48 0.43 12.56 1.00
CA SER A 48 -0.39 11.86 1.99
C SER A 48 0.44 10.90 2.83
N GLU A 49 0.26 10.93 4.16
CA GLU A 49 0.93 9.98 5.08
C GLU A 49 0.28 8.60 5.12
N GLN A 50 -0.96 8.48 4.66
CA GLN A 50 -1.74 7.24 4.71
C GLN A 50 -2.51 7.01 3.41
N PHE A 51 -2.43 5.80 2.87
CA PHE A 51 -3.10 5.42 1.63
C PHE A 51 -3.90 4.13 1.80
N THR A 52 -4.92 3.97 0.97
CA THR A 52 -5.65 2.71 0.87
C THR A 52 -4.96 1.77 -0.10
N VAL A 53 -5.09 0.46 0.11
CA VAL A 53 -4.56 -0.56 -0.81
C VAL A 53 -5.08 -0.32 -2.24
N THR A 54 -6.34 0.11 -2.38
CA THR A 54 -6.95 0.41 -3.69
C THR A 54 -6.31 1.62 -4.36
N GLU A 55 -6.17 2.76 -3.68
CA GLU A 55 -5.49 3.94 -4.23
C GLU A 55 -4.05 3.63 -4.66
N VAL A 56 -3.36 2.87 -3.83
CA VAL A 56 -1.98 2.46 -4.08
C VAL A 56 -1.91 1.58 -5.32
N LYS A 57 -2.80 0.61 -5.43
CA LYS A 57 -2.91 -0.24 -6.61
C LYS A 57 -3.18 0.56 -7.88
N GLU A 58 -4.11 1.51 -7.83
CA GLU A 58 -4.43 2.36 -8.99
C GLU A 58 -3.25 3.23 -9.40
N ARG A 59 -2.55 3.84 -8.44
CA ARG A 59 -1.32 4.62 -8.70
C ARG A 59 -0.21 3.76 -9.30
N ILE A 60 0.05 2.57 -8.75
CA ILE A 60 1.01 1.61 -9.30
C ILE A 60 0.62 1.26 -10.74
N GLN A 61 -0.65 0.93 -10.98
CA GLN A 61 -1.12 0.57 -12.32
C GLN A 61 -0.98 1.73 -13.31
N GLN A 62 -1.30 2.96 -12.90
CA GLN A 62 -1.08 4.15 -13.72
C GLN A 62 0.41 4.35 -14.01
N PHE A 63 1.27 4.18 -13.01
CA PHE A 63 2.72 4.28 -13.17
C PHE A 63 3.28 3.23 -14.13
N MET A 64 2.84 1.97 -14.00
CA MET A 64 3.25 0.89 -14.91
C MET A 64 2.72 1.11 -16.33
N LYS A 65 1.47 1.58 -16.47
CA LYS A 65 0.85 1.86 -17.77
C LYS A 65 1.50 3.05 -18.48
N ALA A 66 1.90 4.09 -17.74
CA ALA A 66 2.62 5.22 -18.29
C ALA A 66 4.01 4.86 -18.84
N LYS A 67 4.58 3.72 -18.43
CA LYS A 67 5.85 3.19 -18.92
C LYS A 67 5.71 2.25 -20.13
N VAL A 68 4.49 2.03 -20.63
CA VAL A 68 4.21 1.21 -21.83
C VAL A 68 3.77 2.11 -22.98
N VAL A 69 4.74 2.77 -23.62
CA VAL A 69 4.67 3.29 -25.00
C VAL A 69 6.00 3.02 -25.68
#